data_AF-A0A6H5KAQ9-F1
#
_entry.id   AF-A0A6H5KAQ9-F1
#
_cell.length_a   1.000
_cell.length_b   1.000
_cell.length_c   1.000
_cell.angle_alpha   90.00
_cell.angle_beta   90.00
_cell.angle_gamma   90.00
#
_symmetry.space_group_name_H-M   'P 1'
#
loop_
_entity.id
_entity.type
_entity.pdbx_description
1 polymer ?
#
loop_
_entity_poly.entity_id
_entity_poly.type
_entity_poly.pdbx_seq_one_letter_code
_entity_poly.pdbx_strand_id
1 'polypeptide(L)' 'MVDLTKKDAVKSVAKRWGPKHDEAFAEVKRLLTNAPVLHFPDFSKEFVIHVDASEVGAGAFLAQQNGDA' A
#
# COMPACT_ATOMS: atom_id res chain seq x y z
N MET A 1 15.93 -0.19 -3.38
CA MET A 1 14.97 -0.14 -2.27
C MET A 1 15.54 -0.58 -0.90
N VAL A 2 16.83 -0.91 -0.77
CA VAL A 2 17.45 -1.32 0.51
C VAL A 2 18.27 -0.23 1.21
N ASP A 3 18.36 0.96 0.62
CA ASP A 3 19.26 2.00 1.13
C ASP A 3 18.70 2.70 2.37
N LEU A 4 17.37 2.72 2.51
CA LEU A 4 16.67 3.37 3.63
C LEU A 4 16.72 2.59 4.94
N THR A 5 17.07 1.29 4.91
CA THR A 5 17.15 0.44 6.11
C THR A 5 18.54 0.44 6.75
N LYS A 6 19.52 1.08 6.11
CA LYS A 6 20.86 1.25 6.70
C LYS A 6 20.79 2.20 7.90
N LYS A 7 21.50 1.86 8.97
CA LYS A 7 21.51 2.61 10.24
C LYS A 7 21.77 4.11 10.07
N ASP A 8 22.63 4.47 9.12
CA ASP A 8 22.96 5.88 8.83
C ASP A 8 21.87 6.58 8.02
N ALA A 9 21.17 5.86 7.14
CA ALA A 9 20.02 6.38 6.41
C ALA A 9 18.86 6.67 7.37
N VAL A 10 18.56 5.75 8.31
CA VAL A 10 17.53 5.94 9.34
C VAL A 10 17.80 7.19 10.19
N LYS A 11 19.04 7.39 10.64
CA LYS A 11 19.43 8.61 11.37
C LYS A 11 19.25 9.88 10.53
N SER A 12 19.59 9.82 9.25
CA SER A 12 19.45 10.99 8.35
C SER A 12 17.99 11.30 8.01
N VAL A 13 17.12 10.28 7.97
CA VAL A 13 15.67 10.43 7.80
C VAL A 13 15.08 11.05 9.06
N ALA A 14 15.42 10.53 10.25
CA ALA A 14 14.98 11.11 11.52
C ALA A 14 15.38 12.59 11.66
N LYS A 15 16.57 12.97 11.17
CA LYS A 15 17.03 14.37 11.16
C LYS A 15 16.27 15.27 10.17
N ARG A 16 15.71 14.70 9.09
CA ARG A 16 14.98 15.43 8.03
C ARG A 16 13.46 15.38 8.20
N TRP A 17 12.96 14.49 9.04
CA TRP A 17 11.54 14.40 9.38
C TRP A 17 11.07 15.68 10.07
N GLY A 18 9.85 16.12 9.76
CA GLY A 18 9.33 17.39 10.22
C GLY A 18 7.86 17.55 9.84
N PRO A 19 7.26 18.72 10.08
CA PRO A 19 5.79 18.89 10.06
C PRO A 19 5.12 18.43 8.76
N LYS A 20 5.70 18.74 7.59
CA LYS A 20 5.16 18.30 6.29
C LYS A 20 5.15 16.78 6.12
N HIS A 21 6.12 16.08 6.70
CA HIS A 21 6.19 14.62 6.68
C HIS A 21 5.16 14.00 7.63
N ASP A 22 4.95 14.62 8.80
CA ASP A 22 3.90 14.20 9.74
C ASP A 22 2.51 14.35 9.11
N GLU A 23 2.24 15.48 8.46
CA GLU A 23 0.97 15.73 7.74
C GLU A 23 0.75 14.70 6.64
N ALA A 24 1.76 14.46 5.80
CA ALA A 24 1.67 13.47 4.73
C ALA A 24 1.47 12.04 5.28
N PHE A 25 2.19 11.66 6.33
CA PHE A 25 2.05 10.35 6.95
C PHE A 25 0.68 10.16 7.60
N ALA A 26 0.18 11.19 8.30
CA ALA A 26 -1.16 11.18 8.88
C ALA A 26 -2.24 11.03 7.81
N GLU A 27 -2.09 11.70 6.66
CA GLU A 27 -3.04 11.58 5.56
C GLU A 27 -3.01 10.19 4.92
N VAL A 28 -1.83 9.62 4.65
CA VAL A 28 -1.72 8.25 4.15
C VAL A 28 -2.34 7.26 5.13
N LYS A 29 -2.07 7.42 6.44
CA LYS A 29 -2.69 6.60 7.47
C LYS A 29 -4.21 6.73 7.42
N ARG A 30 -4.75 7.95 7.36
CA ARG A 30 -6.18 8.22 7.26
C ARG A 30 -6.79 7.51 6.04
N LEU A 31 -6.16 7.62 4.87
CA LEU A 31 -6.63 6.97 3.64
C LEU A 31 -6.64 5.43 3.75
N LEU A 32 -5.59 4.85 4.36
CA LEU A 32 -5.47 3.39 4.53
C LEU A 32 -6.39 2.82 5.61
N THR A 33 -6.70 3.59 6.66
CA THR A 33 -7.54 3.13 7.78
C THR A 33 -9.03 3.37 7.56
N ASN A 34 -9.41 4.18 6.57
CA ASN A 34 -10.81 4.37 6.21
C ASN A 34 -11.23 3.32 5.19
N ALA A 35 -12.49 2.88 5.29
CA ALA A 35 -13.03 1.90 4.37
C ALA A 35 -12.97 2.45 2.92
N PRO A 36 -12.36 1.71 1.98
CA PRO A 36 -12.39 2.12 0.58
C PRO A 36 -13.84 2.08 0.07
N VAL A 37 -14.14 2.91 -0.93
CA VAL A 37 -15.41 2.82 -1.65
C VAL A 37 -15.39 1.52 -2.45
N LEU A 38 -16.03 0.49 -1.91
CA LEU A 38 -16.19 -0.80 -2.57
C LEU A 38 -17.11 -0.61 -3.77
N HIS A 39 -16.59 -0.95 -4.95
CA HIS A 39 -17.40 -1.04 -6.15
C HIS A 39 -18.05 -2.43 -6.20
N PHE A 40 -19.29 -2.50 -6.70
CA PHE A 40 -19.91 -3.78 -7.00
C PHE A 40 -19.11 -4.51 -8.08
N PRO A 41 -19.01 -5.85 -8.01
CA PRO A 41 -18.33 -6.62 -9.03
C PRO A 41 -19.05 -6.46 -10.38
N ASP A 42 -18.27 -6.31 -11.44
CA ASP A 42 -18.76 -6.24 -12.81
C ASP A 42 -18.59 -7.61 -13.45
N PHE A 43 -19.67 -8.38 -13.54
CA PHE A 43 -19.65 -9.74 -14.10
C PHE A 43 -19.38 -9.79 -15.61
N SER A 44 -19.35 -8.64 -16.29
CA SER A 44 -18.92 -8.56 -17.70
C SER A 44 -17.40 -8.53 -17.86
N LYS A 45 -16.65 -8.32 -16.76
CA LYS A 45 -15.20 -8.26 -16.74
C LYS A 45 -14.58 -9.51 -16.14
N GLU A 46 -13.33 -9.77 -16.52
CA GLU A 46 -12.55 -10.87 -15.97
C GLU A 46 -12.27 -10.65 -14.47
N PHE A 47 -12.32 -11.76 -13.72
CA PHE A 47 -11.86 -11.82 -12.35
C PHE A 47 -10.43 -12.37 -12.33
N VAL A 48 -9.52 -11.67 -11.69
CA VAL A 48 -8.11 -12.06 -11.55
C VAL A 48 -7.83 -12.40 -10.10
N ILE A 49 -7.25 -13.58 -9.87
CA ILE A 49 -6.75 -13.96 -8.54
C ILE A 49 -5.26 -13.66 -8.50
N HIS A 50 -4.86 -12.79 -7.58
CA HIS A 50 -3.47 -12.58 -7.24
C HIS A 50 -3.12 -13.44 -6.04
N VAL A 51 -2.02 -14.16 -6.14
CA VAL A 51 -1.49 -15.02 -5.08
C VAL A 51 -0.08 -14.55 -4.77
N ASP A 52 0.22 -14.39 -3.49
CA ASP A 52 1.57 -14.13 -3.02
C ASP A 52 1.92 -15.12 -1.91
N ALA A 53 3.18 -15.54 -1.86
CA ALA A 53 3.64 -16.52 -0.90
C ALA A 53 4.99 -16.12 -0.32
N SER A 54 5.09 -16.26 0.99
CA SER A 54 6.32 -16.18 1.78
C SER A 54 6.75 -17.59 2.19
N GLU A 55 7.95 -17.71 2.76
CA GLU A 55 8.45 -18.99 3.31
C GLU A 55 7.54 -19.58 4.40
N VAL A 56 6.75 -18.75 5.08
CA VAL A 56 5.94 -19.15 6.24
C VAL A 56 4.44 -19.21 5.95
N GLY A 57 4.00 -18.83 4.74
CA GLY A 57 2.58 -18.83 4.41
C GLY A 57 2.26 -18.13 3.09
N ALA A 58 1.07 -18.41 2.58
CA ALA A 58 0.54 -17.84 1.34
C ALA A 58 -0.75 -17.05 1.59
N GLY A 59 -0.97 -16.02 0.79
CA GLY A 59 -2.19 -15.24 0.75
C GLY A 59 -2.68 -15.08 -0.69
N ALA A 60 -3.95 -14.78 -0.86
CA ALA A 60 -4.53 -14.47 -2.16
C ALA A 60 -5.61 -13.39 -2.03
N PHE A 61 -5.79 -12.61 -3.09
CA PHE A 61 -6.89 -11.66 -3.22
C PHE A 61 -7.51 -11.71 -4.61
N LEU A 62 -8.80 -11.42 -4.69
CA LEU A 62 -9.57 -11.34 -5.93
C LEU A 62 -9.65 -9.88 -6.38
N ALA A 63 -9.34 -9.62 -7.64
CA ALA A 63 -9.35 -8.29 -8.24
C ALA A 63 -10.08 -8.27 -9.59
N GLN A 64 -10.55 -7.09 -9.98
CA GLN A 64 -11.00 -6.79 -11.33
C GLN A 64 -10.31 -5.51 -11.79
N GLN A 65 -9.87 -5.45 -13.05
CA GLN A 65 -9.35 -4.20 -13.60
C GLN A 65 -10.49 -3.20 -13.80
N ASN A 66 -10.38 -2.06 -13.12
CA ASN A 66 -11.12 -0.87 -13.51
C ASN A 66 -10.32 -0.24 -14.65
N GLY A 67 -10.96 0.01 -15.80
CA GLY A 67 -10.30 0.65 -16.94
C GLY A 67 -9.67 1.97 -16.48
N ASP A 68 -8.50 2.28 -17.03
CA ASP A 68 -7.66 3.41 -16.64
C ASP A 68 -8.50 4.68 -16.46
N ALA A 69 -8.47 5.24 -15.25
CA ALA A 69 -8.93 6.59 -14.95
C ALA A 69 -7.72 7.50 -14.73
#